data_AF-A0A8H6SZU2-F1
#
_entry.id   AF-A0A8H6SZU2-F1
#
_cell.length_a   1.000
_cell.length_b   1.000
_cell.length_c   1.000
_cell.angle_alpha   90.00
_cell.angle_beta   90.00
_cell.angle_gamma   90.00
#
_symmetry.space_group_name_H-M   'P 1'
#
loop_
_entity.id
_entity.type
_entity.pdbx_description
1 polymer ?
#
loop_
_entity_poly.entity_id
_entity_poly.type
_entity_poly.pdbx_seq_one_letter_code
_entity_poly.pdbx_strand_id
1 'polypeptide(L)'
;MILPPEDGSKKEKRITQPPPYHAGLSGLPARTTYNKSDFSLVAGGGSTGKKDLPALPPKENSVHVPPSPEYESDSDSEAETVPADSELQPETEPAAAPASGDRIRIHKRWANISGTYFVSPHTPEPEPEPEPGVDKKKKKPKPKPKKHDEPDAFFHSRRGFLSLDIGTAGCGSGRASETAKTSIAASTKSGDININLIAPLVVRPRFDVEITTQSGKLTLFLPQTFSGAIQVYTKTGTVTLLPALTTSMRVVKSTPTESLILVGPQPMGADAQQRPADYCLLRTVSGDVLMGVRGRDDAGEAAKR
;
A
#
# COMPACT_ATOMS: atom_id res chain seq x y z
N MET A 1 -31.75 49.97 36.72
CA MET A 1 -32.32 49.19 35.61
C MET A 1 -32.41 50.08 34.39
N ILE A 2 -31.44 49.99 33.47
CA ILE A 2 -31.52 50.58 32.13
C ILE A 2 -30.80 49.59 31.20
N LEU A 3 -31.57 48.89 30.37
CA LEU A 3 -31.07 47.97 29.34
C LEU A 3 -30.82 48.77 28.05
N PRO A 4 -29.71 48.56 27.33
CA PRO A 4 -29.49 49.15 26.02
C PRO A 4 -30.33 48.45 24.93
N PRO A 5 -30.64 49.16 23.82
CA PRO A 5 -31.52 48.67 22.77
C PRO A 5 -30.83 47.64 21.86
N GLU A 6 -31.59 46.63 21.45
CA GLU A 6 -31.19 45.66 20.44
C GLU A 6 -31.28 46.27 19.04
N ASP A 7 -30.15 46.40 18.38
CA ASP A 7 -30.07 46.87 16.99
C ASP A 7 -30.18 45.67 16.04
N GLY A 8 -31.41 45.42 15.59
CA GLY A 8 -31.74 44.41 14.60
C GLY A 8 -31.41 44.90 13.19
N SER A 9 -30.35 44.37 12.59
CA SER A 9 -30.10 44.51 11.15
C SER A 9 -29.86 43.14 10.51
N LYS A 10 -30.95 42.41 10.24
CA LYS A 10 -30.96 41.22 9.38
C LYS A 10 -30.81 41.67 7.93
N LYS A 11 -29.59 41.58 7.38
CA LYS A 11 -29.37 41.66 5.93
C LYS A 11 -29.83 40.35 5.29
N GLU A 12 -31.04 40.35 4.73
CA GLU A 12 -31.51 39.34 3.78
C GLU A 12 -30.54 39.26 2.59
N LYS A 13 -29.78 38.17 2.52
CA LYS A 13 -29.04 37.80 1.31
C LYS A 13 -30.07 37.28 0.31
N ARG A 14 -30.38 38.08 -0.71
CA ARG A 14 -31.09 37.63 -1.93
C ARG A 14 -30.37 36.40 -2.48
N ILE A 15 -31.03 35.25 -2.39
CA ILE A 15 -30.64 34.02 -3.08
C ILE A 15 -30.98 34.23 -4.55
N THR A 16 -29.98 34.59 -5.35
CA THR A 16 -30.09 34.59 -6.81
C THR A 16 -30.17 33.14 -7.26
N GLN A 17 -31.36 32.72 -7.70
CA GLN A 17 -31.53 31.42 -8.37
C GLN A 17 -30.59 31.36 -9.58
N PRO A 18 -29.75 30.31 -9.70
CA PRO A 18 -29.00 30.09 -10.93
C PRO A 18 -29.96 29.80 -12.08
N PRO A 19 -29.66 30.27 -13.31
CA PRO A 19 -30.52 30.04 -14.47
C PRO A 19 -30.64 28.54 -14.79
N PRO A 20 -31.77 28.10 -15.37
CA PRO A 20 -31.95 26.72 -15.77
C PRO A 20 -30.90 26.32 -16.81
N TYR A 21 -30.17 25.25 -16.51
CA TYR A 21 -29.25 24.62 -17.44
C TYR A 21 -30.07 24.04 -18.62
N HIS A 22 -29.96 24.67 -19.79
CA HIS A 22 -30.37 24.06 -21.04
C HIS A 22 -29.37 22.96 -21.37
N ALA A 23 -29.83 21.70 -21.38
CA ALA A 23 -29.09 20.56 -21.89
C ALA A 23 -28.88 20.74 -23.40
N GLY A 24 -27.76 21.36 -23.76
CA GLY A 24 -27.28 21.41 -25.12
C GLY A 24 -26.85 20.01 -25.57
N LEU A 25 -27.69 19.37 -26.37
CA LEU A 25 -27.29 18.29 -27.26
C LEU A 25 -26.32 18.87 -28.31
N SER A 26 -25.03 18.94 -27.96
CA SER A 26 -23.96 19.20 -28.94
C SER A 26 -23.26 17.89 -29.26
N GLY A 27 -23.28 17.56 -30.55
CA GLY A 27 -22.79 16.31 -31.11
C GLY A 27 -21.33 16.04 -30.79
N LEU A 28 -21.07 14.78 -30.45
CA LEU A 28 -19.73 14.21 -30.44
C LEU A 28 -19.23 14.11 -31.88
N PRO A 29 -18.12 14.78 -32.27
CA PRO A 29 -17.42 14.43 -33.48
C PRO A 29 -16.72 13.08 -33.32
N ALA A 30 -16.64 12.41 -34.45
CA ALA A 30 -16.21 11.05 -34.68
C ALA A 30 -14.84 10.67 -34.06
N ARG A 31 -14.77 9.39 -33.66
CA ARG A 31 -13.64 8.46 -33.82
C ARG A 31 -12.29 9.10 -34.14
N THR A 32 -11.42 9.19 -33.15
CA THR A 32 -9.97 9.15 -33.39
C THR A 32 -9.54 7.68 -33.52
N THR A 33 -9.49 7.18 -34.76
CA THR A 33 -8.68 6.02 -35.09
C THR A 33 -7.22 6.41 -34.90
N TYR A 34 -6.56 5.81 -33.91
CA TYR A 34 -5.12 5.94 -33.73
C TYR A 34 -4.42 5.34 -34.94
N ASN A 35 -3.81 6.22 -35.75
CA ASN A 35 -3.08 5.87 -36.94
C ASN A 35 -1.74 5.28 -36.54
N LYS A 36 -1.48 4.05 -36.97
CA LYS A 36 -0.29 3.26 -36.69
C LYS A 36 0.58 3.30 -37.95
N SER A 37 1.20 4.43 -38.21
CA SER A 37 2.22 4.55 -39.27
C SER A 37 3.25 5.61 -38.87
N ASP A 38 4.50 5.32 -39.24
CA ASP A 38 5.61 6.27 -39.31
C ASP A 38 6.45 6.48 -38.03
N PHE A 39 7.13 5.40 -37.64
CA PHE A 39 8.53 5.51 -37.19
C PHE A 39 9.39 4.52 -37.99
N SER A 40 9.72 4.91 -39.22
CA SER A 40 10.71 4.25 -40.06
C SER A 40 12.09 4.85 -39.77
N LEU A 41 12.88 4.15 -38.96
CA LEU A 41 14.34 4.32 -38.93
C LEU A 41 14.97 3.34 -39.92
N VAL A 42 15.16 3.86 -41.14
CA VAL A 42 16.13 3.45 -42.16
C VAL A 42 17.52 3.91 -41.65
N ALA A 43 18.67 3.22 -41.73
CA ALA A 43 19.14 2.06 -42.47
C ALA A 43 20.39 1.45 -41.78
N GLY A 44 20.76 0.24 -42.24
CA GLY A 44 22.11 -0.31 -42.21
C GLY A 44 22.20 -1.54 -41.29
N GLY A 45 22.24 -2.78 -41.76
CA GLY A 45 22.77 -3.32 -43.00
C GLY A 45 23.75 -4.42 -42.59
N GLY A 46 23.49 -5.68 -42.95
CA GLY A 46 24.50 -6.73 -42.83
C GLY A 46 23.99 -8.12 -42.49
N SER A 47 24.20 -9.02 -43.45
CA SER A 47 24.45 -10.46 -43.28
C SER A 47 23.26 -11.40 -43.37
N THR A 48 23.06 -11.84 -44.61
CA THR A 48 22.48 -13.10 -45.03
C THR A 48 23.23 -14.29 -44.41
N GLY A 49 22.53 -15.08 -43.60
CA GLY A 49 23.03 -16.36 -43.09
C GLY A 49 21.88 -17.32 -42.86
N LYS A 50 21.24 -17.77 -43.93
CA LYS A 50 20.36 -18.95 -43.90
C LYS A 50 21.23 -20.15 -43.55
N LYS A 51 21.09 -20.69 -42.34
CA LYS A 51 21.44 -22.07 -42.04
C LYS A 51 20.14 -22.81 -41.78
N ASP A 52 19.75 -23.56 -42.78
CA ASP A 52 18.74 -24.61 -42.68
C ASP A 52 19.16 -25.56 -41.55
N LEU A 53 18.36 -25.60 -40.48
CA LEU A 53 18.46 -26.62 -39.45
C LEU A 53 17.52 -27.78 -39.82
N PRO A 54 18.00 -29.03 -39.77
CA PRO A 54 17.21 -30.19 -40.15
C PRO A 54 16.06 -30.47 -39.17
N ALA A 55 14.97 -30.96 -39.72
CA ALA A 55 13.77 -31.39 -39.01
C ALA A 55 14.09 -32.44 -37.93
N LEU A 56 13.60 -32.18 -36.71
CA LEU A 56 13.63 -33.14 -35.62
C LEU A 56 12.55 -34.21 -35.82
N PRO A 57 12.87 -35.51 -35.61
CA PRO A 57 11.89 -36.58 -35.73
C PRO A 57 10.90 -36.59 -34.55
N PRO A 58 9.67 -37.09 -34.76
CA PRO A 58 8.69 -37.28 -33.69
C PRO A 58 9.17 -38.39 -32.74
N LYS A 59 9.32 -38.06 -31.45
CA LYS A 59 9.52 -39.06 -30.40
C LYS A 59 8.17 -39.42 -29.79
N GLU A 60 7.54 -40.45 -30.34
CA GLU A 60 6.63 -41.30 -29.59
C GLU A 60 7.46 -42.11 -28.60
N ASN A 61 7.27 -41.89 -27.31
CA ASN A 61 7.75 -42.79 -26.27
C ASN A 61 6.66 -42.87 -25.19
N SER A 62 5.78 -43.84 -25.35
CA SER A 62 4.85 -44.34 -24.34
C SER A 62 5.65 -45.03 -23.23
N VAL A 63 6.00 -44.29 -22.18
CA VAL A 63 6.52 -44.90 -20.96
C VAL A 63 5.31 -45.37 -20.14
N HIS A 64 5.14 -46.68 -20.12
CA HIS A 64 4.23 -47.41 -19.25
C HIS A 64 4.60 -47.12 -17.79
N VAL A 65 3.74 -46.37 -17.09
CA VAL A 65 3.84 -46.15 -15.65
C VAL A 65 3.35 -47.42 -14.95
N PRO A 66 4.12 -48.06 -14.05
CA PRO A 66 3.62 -49.14 -13.21
C PRO A 66 2.71 -48.59 -12.10
N PRO A 67 1.69 -49.34 -11.67
CA PRO A 67 0.81 -48.93 -10.57
C PRO A 67 1.59 -48.83 -9.26
N SER A 68 1.44 -47.69 -8.57
CA SER A 68 1.95 -47.52 -7.20
C SER A 68 1.28 -48.52 -6.26
N PRO A 69 2.02 -49.16 -5.34
CA PRO A 69 1.44 -50.00 -4.31
C PRO A 69 0.64 -49.16 -3.31
N GLU A 70 -0.60 -49.59 -3.07
CA GLU A 70 -1.44 -49.12 -1.97
C GLU A 70 -0.78 -49.50 -0.64
N TYR A 71 -0.35 -48.51 0.12
CA TYR A 71 0.01 -48.70 1.52
C TYR A 71 -1.21 -48.34 2.36
N GLU A 72 -1.97 -49.36 2.74
CA GLU A 72 -2.82 -49.31 3.92
C GLU A 72 -1.91 -49.20 5.13
N SER A 73 -1.88 -48.03 5.76
CA SER A 73 -1.19 -47.83 7.02
C SER A 73 -2.25 -47.60 8.10
N ASP A 74 -2.81 -48.71 8.57
CA ASP A 74 -3.44 -48.77 9.88
C ASP A 74 -2.35 -48.57 10.93
N SER A 75 -2.37 -47.41 11.59
CA SER A 75 -1.55 -47.17 12.76
C SER A 75 -2.42 -46.57 13.85
N ASP A 76 -3.19 -47.47 14.46
CA ASP A 76 -3.63 -47.32 15.84
C ASP A 76 -2.38 -47.22 16.73
N SER A 77 -2.19 -46.07 17.35
CA SER A 77 -1.22 -45.89 18.42
C SER A 77 -1.96 -45.37 19.63
N GLU A 78 -2.08 -46.28 20.59
CA GLU A 78 -2.71 -46.12 21.88
C GLU A 78 -2.08 -44.99 22.70
N ALA A 79 -2.90 -44.49 23.62
CA ALA A 79 -2.62 -43.41 24.54
C ALA A 79 -1.35 -43.63 25.37
N GLU A 80 -0.38 -42.73 25.25
CA GLU A 80 0.69 -42.58 26.23
C GLU A 80 0.43 -41.33 27.07
N THR A 81 0.15 -41.56 28.35
CA THR A 81 -0.15 -40.55 29.37
C THR A 81 1.18 -40.01 29.89
N VAL A 82 1.57 -38.82 29.46
CA VAL A 82 2.81 -38.16 29.92
C VAL A 82 2.51 -37.30 31.16
N PRO A 83 3.33 -37.37 32.23
CA PRO A 83 3.09 -36.66 33.49
C PRO A 83 3.27 -35.15 33.36
N ALA A 84 2.52 -34.43 34.20
CA ALA A 84 2.58 -32.98 34.36
C ALA A 84 3.96 -32.55 34.89
N ASP A 85 4.80 -32.02 33.99
CA ASP A 85 6.03 -31.35 34.39
C ASP A 85 5.82 -29.84 34.40
N SER A 86 6.30 -29.23 35.49
CA SER A 86 6.03 -27.85 35.85
C SER A 86 6.69 -26.88 34.88
N GLU A 87 5.86 -26.24 34.05
CA GLU A 87 6.26 -25.18 33.14
C GLU A 87 6.68 -23.94 33.95
N LEU A 88 8.00 -23.79 34.12
CA LEU A 88 8.64 -22.57 34.63
C LEU A 88 8.26 -21.42 33.69
N GLN A 89 7.29 -20.60 34.13
CA GLN A 89 6.92 -19.37 33.44
C GLN A 89 8.18 -18.50 33.29
N PRO A 90 8.56 -18.08 32.06
CA PRO A 90 9.61 -17.10 31.90
C PRO A 90 9.14 -15.80 32.56
N GLU A 91 9.87 -15.36 33.60
CA GLU A 91 9.68 -14.06 34.22
C GLU A 91 9.65 -13.00 33.13
N THR A 92 8.47 -12.43 32.93
CA THR A 92 8.26 -11.33 32.00
C THR A 92 8.88 -10.09 32.64
N GLU A 93 10.12 -9.80 32.24
CA GLU A 93 10.87 -8.60 32.62
C GLU A 93 9.95 -7.37 32.46
N PRO A 94 9.75 -6.56 33.53
CA PRO A 94 8.87 -5.40 33.47
C PRO A 94 9.46 -4.39 32.49
N ALA A 95 8.85 -4.32 31.31
CA ALA A 95 9.22 -3.43 30.25
C ALA A 95 9.31 -1.98 30.78
N ALA A 96 10.51 -1.41 30.69
CA ALA A 96 10.78 -0.02 31.03
C ALA A 96 9.73 0.90 30.40
N ALA A 97 9.24 1.86 31.19
CA ALA A 97 8.24 2.83 30.74
C ALA A 97 8.67 3.45 29.40
N PRO A 98 7.84 3.36 28.34
CA PRO A 98 8.23 3.81 27.02
C PRO A 98 8.56 5.31 27.06
N ALA A 99 9.78 5.65 26.65
CA ALA A 99 10.17 7.03 26.43
C ALA A 99 9.13 7.70 25.52
N SER A 100 8.75 8.93 25.83
CA SER A 100 7.66 9.70 25.20
C SER A 100 7.93 10.11 23.73
N GLY A 101 8.65 9.30 22.97
CA GLY A 101 8.74 9.37 21.53
C GLY A 101 7.72 8.40 20.94
N ASP A 102 6.63 8.95 20.42
CA ASP A 102 5.44 8.27 19.86
C ASP A 102 5.73 7.51 18.54
N ARG A 103 6.98 7.07 18.33
CA ARG A 103 7.49 6.43 17.11
C ARG A 103 7.97 5.01 17.39
N ILE A 104 7.53 4.07 16.56
CA ILE A 104 7.89 2.66 16.70
C ILE A 104 9.07 2.34 15.80
N ARG A 105 10.15 1.78 16.37
CA ARG A 105 11.30 1.32 15.57
C ARG A 105 11.75 -0.05 16.03
N ILE A 106 11.58 -1.03 15.16
CA ILE A 106 12.01 -2.39 15.42
C ILE A 106 12.97 -2.81 14.31
N HIS A 107 14.22 -3.08 14.70
CA HIS A 107 15.24 -3.60 13.82
C HIS A 107 15.76 -4.92 14.39
N LYS A 108 15.59 -6.00 13.62
CA LYS A 108 16.17 -7.31 13.92
C LYS A 108 17.02 -7.77 12.73
N ARG A 109 18.10 -8.50 12.97
CA ARG A 109 18.92 -8.98 11.84
C ARG A 109 18.38 -10.29 11.27
N TRP A 110 18.08 -11.25 12.13
CA TRP A 110 17.68 -12.61 11.71
C TRP A 110 16.43 -13.12 12.42
N ALA A 111 15.75 -12.25 13.15
CA ALA A 111 14.52 -12.62 13.85
C ALA A 111 13.31 -12.15 13.05
N ASN A 112 12.22 -12.90 13.24
CA ASN A 112 10.91 -12.51 12.79
C ASN A 112 10.41 -11.32 13.63
N ILE A 113 9.56 -10.50 13.03
CA ILE A 113 8.85 -9.43 13.74
C ILE A 113 7.38 -9.69 13.51
N SER A 114 6.66 -9.96 14.60
CA SER A 114 5.24 -10.24 14.56
C SER A 114 4.52 -9.51 15.67
N GLY A 115 3.31 -9.04 15.40
CA GLY A 115 2.44 -8.46 16.42
C GLY A 115 1.51 -7.39 15.87
N THR A 116 0.72 -6.83 16.78
CA THR A 116 -0.17 -5.72 16.51
C THR A 116 0.43 -4.44 17.05
N TYR A 117 0.52 -3.41 16.21
CA TYR A 117 1.12 -2.12 16.55
C TYR A 117 0.14 -1.00 16.26
N PHE A 118 -0.04 -0.09 17.21
CA PHE A 118 -0.84 1.12 17.03
C PHE A 118 0.08 2.32 16.96
N VAL A 119 0.03 3.03 15.83
CA VAL A 119 0.92 4.15 15.53
C VAL A 119 0.13 5.45 15.67
N SER A 120 0.62 6.38 16.48
CA SER A 120 0.01 7.71 16.56
C SER A 120 0.46 8.54 15.35
N PRO A 121 -0.48 9.04 14.52
CA PRO A 121 -0.11 9.89 13.41
C PRO A 121 0.56 11.16 13.94
N HIS A 122 1.77 11.48 13.50
CA HIS A 122 2.36 12.76 13.87
C HIS A 122 1.59 13.89 13.19
N THR A 123 1.26 14.92 13.97
CA THR A 123 0.81 16.18 13.40
C THR A 123 2.06 16.84 12.81
N PRO A 124 2.10 17.13 11.50
CA PRO A 124 3.24 17.84 10.94
C PRO A 124 3.44 19.13 11.73
N GLU A 125 4.65 19.31 12.26
CA GLU A 125 5.00 20.57 12.91
C GLU A 125 4.81 21.66 11.86
N PRO A 126 3.99 22.69 12.13
CA PRO A 126 3.75 23.74 11.16
C PRO A 126 5.10 24.32 10.75
N GLU A 127 5.39 24.30 9.45
CA GLU A 127 6.63 24.88 8.91
C GLU A 127 6.71 26.32 9.45
N PRO A 128 7.81 26.71 10.13
CA PRO A 128 7.90 28.01 10.77
C PRO A 128 7.61 29.07 9.71
N GLU A 129 6.55 29.85 9.93
CA GLU A 129 6.16 30.89 8.99
C GLU A 129 7.39 31.77 8.71
N PRO A 130 7.69 32.06 7.43
CA PRO A 130 8.88 32.80 7.07
C PRO A 130 8.83 34.17 7.76
N GLU A 131 9.72 34.40 8.73
CA GLU A 131 9.72 35.64 9.49
C GLU A 131 9.82 36.85 8.53
N PRO A 132 8.83 37.76 8.53
CA PRO A 132 8.81 38.90 7.64
C PRO A 132 9.88 39.91 8.07
N GLY A 133 10.85 40.21 7.19
CA GLY A 133 11.65 41.43 7.32
C GLY A 133 13.18 41.32 7.23
N VAL A 134 13.76 40.16 6.88
CA VAL A 134 15.22 40.11 6.66
C VAL A 134 15.55 40.24 5.17
N ASP A 135 15.80 41.47 4.72
CA ASP A 135 16.30 41.84 3.39
C ASP A 135 17.70 41.27 3.13
N LYS A 136 17.79 39.96 2.90
CA LYS A 136 19.05 39.28 2.58
C LYS A 136 19.39 39.46 1.10
N LYS A 137 20.29 40.41 0.83
CA LYS A 137 20.99 40.59 -0.46
C LYS A 137 21.50 39.24 -1.02
N LYS A 138 20.78 38.74 -2.04
CA LYS A 138 21.23 37.97 -3.24
C LYS A 138 22.46 37.05 -3.11
N LYS A 139 22.48 36.11 -2.15
CA LYS A 139 23.18 34.83 -2.35
C LYS A 139 22.13 33.77 -2.64
N LYS A 140 22.15 33.17 -3.83
CA LYS A 140 21.28 32.03 -4.18
C LYS A 140 21.45 30.97 -3.09
N PRO A 141 20.43 30.70 -2.25
CA PRO A 141 20.56 29.68 -1.23
C PRO A 141 20.77 28.35 -1.96
N LYS A 142 21.84 27.64 -1.63
CA LYS A 142 21.99 26.25 -2.08
C LYS A 142 20.74 25.52 -1.59
N PRO A 143 20.03 24.78 -2.46
CA PRO A 143 18.85 24.04 -2.04
C PRO A 143 19.27 23.12 -0.89
N LYS A 144 18.70 23.35 0.30
CA LYS A 144 18.93 22.44 1.42
C LYS A 144 18.41 21.08 0.98
N PRO A 145 19.16 19.98 1.18
CA PRO A 145 18.64 18.65 0.91
C PRO A 145 17.33 18.49 1.68
N LYS A 146 16.27 18.09 0.98
CA LYS A 146 14.97 17.79 1.62
C LYS A 146 15.25 16.76 2.71
N LYS A 147 15.01 17.12 3.97
CA LYS A 147 15.04 16.13 5.05
C LYS A 147 13.97 15.11 4.68
N HIS A 148 14.37 13.86 4.47
CA HIS A 148 13.38 12.80 4.32
C HIS A 148 12.61 12.73 5.63
N ASP A 149 11.29 12.94 5.55
CA ASP A 149 10.43 12.78 6.71
C ASP A 149 10.57 11.34 7.20
N GLU A 150 11.02 11.23 8.44
CA GLU A 150 11.24 9.95 9.07
C GLU A 150 9.89 9.32 9.41
N PRO A 151 9.65 8.04 9.09
CA PRO A 151 8.35 7.42 9.30
C PRO A 151 8.00 7.31 10.80
N ASP A 152 6.70 7.34 11.10
CA ASP A 152 6.18 7.17 12.45
C ASP A 152 6.42 5.75 12.96
N ALA A 153 6.37 4.76 12.06
CA ALA A 153 6.71 3.38 12.36
C ALA A 153 7.69 2.78 11.34
N PHE A 154 8.76 2.16 11.85
CA PHE A 154 9.80 1.53 11.05
C PHE A 154 10.07 0.09 11.52
N PHE A 155 9.87 -0.87 10.63
CA PHE A 155 10.12 -2.29 10.86
C PHE A 155 11.16 -2.81 9.86
N HIS A 156 12.26 -3.35 10.36
CA HIS A 156 13.32 -3.88 9.51
C HIS A 156 13.81 -5.24 9.97
N SER A 157 13.83 -6.20 9.06
CA SER A 157 14.56 -7.46 9.22
C SER A 157 15.57 -7.68 8.08
N ARG A 158 16.67 -8.41 8.28
CA ARG A 158 17.54 -8.79 7.15
C ARG A 158 17.10 -10.11 6.54
N ARG A 159 16.70 -11.09 7.36
CA ARG A 159 16.34 -12.46 6.93
C ARG A 159 15.09 -13.02 7.62
N GLY A 160 14.34 -12.18 8.33
CA GLY A 160 13.13 -12.58 9.03
C GLY A 160 11.88 -12.28 8.22
N PHE A 161 10.83 -12.99 8.59
CA PHE A 161 9.47 -12.70 8.17
C PHE A 161 8.87 -11.58 9.01
N LEU A 162 8.07 -10.72 8.38
CA LEU A 162 7.33 -9.65 9.04
C LEU A 162 5.83 -9.97 8.99
N SER A 163 5.16 -10.04 10.15
CA SER A 163 3.70 -10.24 10.28
C SER A 163 3.11 -9.15 11.13
N LEU A 164 2.63 -8.08 10.49
CA LEU A 164 2.28 -6.86 11.20
C LEU A 164 0.80 -6.54 11.02
N ASP A 165 0.12 -6.41 12.13
CA ASP A 165 -1.22 -5.84 12.21
C ASP A 165 -1.07 -4.38 12.65
N ILE A 166 -1.25 -3.42 11.74
CA ILE A 166 -0.91 -2.02 12.01
C ILE A 166 -2.17 -1.17 12.03
N GLY A 167 -2.49 -0.60 13.20
CA GLY A 167 -3.55 0.38 13.38
C GLY A 167 -3.02 1.77 13.70
N THR A 168 -3.92 2.76 13.75
CA THR A 168 -3.60 4.11 14.20
C THR A 168 -4.13 4.37 15.61
N ALA A 169 -3.31 4.89 16.50
CA ALA A 169 -3.73 5.34 17.83
C ALA A 169 -4.29 6.78 17.76
N GLY A 170 -5.20 7.14 18.69
CA GLY A 170 -5.46 8.55 18.99
C GLY A 170 -6.57 9.29 18.23
N CYS A 171 -7.35 8.66 17.34
CA CYS A 171 -8.46 9.35 16.66
C CYS A 171 -9.70 9.68 17.54
N GLY A 172 -9.70 9.32 18.82
CA GLY A 172 -10.87 9.47 19.70
C GLY A 172 -11.01 10.83 20.40
N SER A 173 -9.94 11.62 20.50
CA SER A 173 -9.94 12.87 21.28
C SER A 173 -10.18 14.10 20.40
N GLY A 174 -11.34 14.18 19.73
CA GLY A 174 -12.06 15.40 19.28
C GLY A 174 -11.37 16.48 18.43
N ARG A 175 -10.04 16.41 18.20
CA ARG A 175 -9.23 17.41 17.49
C ARG A 175 -8.06 16.78 16.73
N ALA A 176 -8.05 15.46 16.54
CA ALA A 176 -7.12 14.85 15.60
C ALA A 176 -7.40 15.45 14.24
N SER A 177 -6.43 16.20 13.70
CA SER A 177 -6.59 16.87 12.41
C SER A 177 -7.01 15.84 11.37
N GLU A 178 -8.06 16.12 10.60
CA GLU A 178 -8.43 15.34 9.40
C GLU A 178 -7.24 15.21 8.44
N THR A 179 -6.25 16.08 8.61
CA THR A 179 -4.96 16.09 7.92
C THR A 179 -3.82 15.39 8.65
N ALA A 180 -4.07 14.51 9.61
CA ALA A 180 -3.03 13.68 10.21
C ALA A 180 -2.77 12.45 9.31
N LYS A 181 -1.50 12.15 9.00
CA LYS A 181 -1.11 11.01 8.16
C LYS A 181 -0.09 10.17 8.92
N THR A 182 -0.35 8.87 8.97
CA THR A 182 0.53 7.91 9.63
C THR A 182 1.49 7.37 8.59
N SER A 183 2.79 7.56 8.80
CA SER A 183 3.83 7.06 7.91
C SER A 183 4.44 5.77 8.44
N ILE A 184 4.37 4.71 7.64
CA ILE A 184 4.81 3.37 7.99
C ILE A 184 5.82 2.89 6.95
N ALA A 185 6.96 2.39 7.40
CA ALA A 185 7.95 1.75 6.56
C ALA A 185 8.29 0.35 7.08
N ALA A 186 8.18 -0.65 6.21
CA ALA A 186 8.53 -2.03 6.51
C ALA A 186 9.49 -2.57 5.45
N SER A 187 10.56 -3.24 5.88
CA SER A 187 11.51 -3.78 4.91
C SER A 187 12.22 -5.06 5.35
N THR A 188 12.46 -5.94 4.37
CA THR A 188 13.34 -7.10 4.53
C THR A 188 14.28 -7.30 3.35
N LYS A 189 15.46 -7.92 3.56
CA LYS A 189 16.27 -8.36 2.39
C LYS A 189 15.80 -9.70 1.88
N SER A 190 15.45 -10.62 2.77
CA SER A 190 14.96 -11.94 2.40
C SER A 190 13.93 -12.37 3.44
N GLY A 191 12.76 -12.77 2.99
CA GLY A 191 11.65 -13.16 3.84
C GLY A 191 10.35 -12.52 3.38
N ASP A 192 9.27 -13.09 3.87
CA ASP A 192 7.93 -12.65 3.51
C ASP A 192 7.50 -11.47 4.39
N ILE A 193 6.71 -10.57 3.81
CA ILE A 193 6.11 -9.45 4.52
C ILE A 193 4.60 -9.56 4.40
N ASN A 194 3.91 -9.79 5.51
CA ASN A 194 2.47 -9.79 5.63
C ASN A 194 2.05 -8.61 6.49
N ILE A 195 1.35 -7.65 5.89
CA ILE A 195 0.86 -6.45 6.59
C ILE A 195 -0.66 -6.37 6.45
N ASN A 196 -1.34 -6.27 7.59
CA ASN A 196 -2.77 -6.01 7.67
C ASN A 196 -2.99 -4.63 8.30
N LEU A 197 -3.55 -3.70 7.52
CA LEU A 197 -3.85 -2.37 8.01
C LEU A 197 -5.22 -2.36 8.72
N ILE A 198 -5.27 -1.78 9.92
CA ILE A 198 -6.47 -1.64 10.75
C ILE A 198 -6.92 -0.18 10.73
N ALA A 199 -8.13 0.07 10.23
CA ALA A 199 -8.76 1.37 10.35
C ALA A 199 -9.84 1.35 11.44
N PRO A 200 -9.85 2.32 12.37
CA PRO A 200 -10.99 2.54 13.25
C PRO A 200 -12.21 2.99 12.43
N LEU A 201 -13.41 2.64 12.90
CA LEU A 201 -14.67 2.91 12.18
C LEU A 201 -15.10 4.39 12.20
N VAL A 202 -14.65 5.15 13.21
CA VAL A 202 -15.20 6.49 13.52
C VAL A 202 -14.50 7.60 12.75
N VAL A 203 -13.19 7.48 12.53
CA VAL A 203 -12.37 8.45 11.80
C VAL A 203 -11.58 7.69 10.78
N ARG A 204 -11.55 8.16 9.54
CA ARG A 204 -10.75 7.57 8.48
C ARG A 204 -9.28 7.96 8.68
N PRO A 205 -8.40 7.09 9.22
CA PRO A 205 -6.98 7.41 9.26
C PRO A 205 -6.43 7.49 7.84
N ARG A 206 -5.37 8.29 7.69
CA ARG A 206 -4.61 8.34 6.44
C ARG A 206 -3.33 7.55 6.58
N PHE A 207 -3.02 6.73 5.58
CA PHE A 207 -1.83 5.89 5.56
C PHE A 207 -0.84 6.33 4.48
N ASP A 208 0.42 6.52 4.87
CA ASP A 208 1.59 6.35 4.01
C ASP A 208 2.19 4.99 4.34
N VAL A 209 2.31 4.10 3.36
CA VAL A 209 2.93 2.80 3.61
C VAL A 209 3.99 2.55 2.56
N GLU A 210 5.24 2.35 2.99
CA GLU A 210 6.34 1.91 2.15
C GLU A 210 6.77 0.50 2.57
N ILE A 211 6.61 -0.47 1.67
CA ILE A 211 6.98 -1.86 1.90
C ILE A 211 8.02 -2.28 0.88
N THR A 212 9.20 -2.68 1.34
CA THR A 212 10.29 -3.10 0.45
C THR A 212 10.85 -4.47 0.84
N THR A 213 10.88 -5.41 -0.11
CA THR A 213 11.62 -6.67 0.01
C THR A 213 12.59 -6.87 -1.16
N GLN A 214 13.77 -7.49 -0.94
CA GLN A 214 14.59 -7.93 -2.08
C GLN A 214 14.16 -9.31 -2.56
N SER A 215 13.80 -10.21 -1.64
CA SER A 215 13.31 -11.53 -2.00
C SER A 215 12.27 -12.02 -0.99
N GLY A 216 11.13 -12.50 -1.49
CA GLY A 216 10.04 -13.02 -0.67
C GLY A 216 8.67 -12.51 -1.14
N LYS A 217 7.62 -13.13 -0.61
CA LYS A 217 6.24 -12.77 -0.89
C LYS A 217 5.83 -11.55 -0.08
N LEU A 218 5.12 -10.62 -0.72
CA LEU A 218 4.54 -9.45 -0.07
C LEU A 218 3.01 -9.62 -0.07
N THR A 219 2.40 -9.65 1.10
CA THR A 219 0.94 -9.65 1.27
C THR A 219 0.51 -8.37 1.98
N LEU A 220 -0.42 -7.63 1.37
CA LEU A 220 -1.00 -6.42 1.96
C LEU A 220 -2.53 -6.49 1.95
N PHE A 221 -3.13 -6.39 3.14
CA PHE A 221 -4.57 -6.22 3.29
C PHE A 221 -4.91 -4.80 3.74
N LEU A 222 -5.66 -4.09 2.90
CA LEU A 222 -6.07 -2.71 3.12
C LEU A 222 -7.38 -2.65 3.90
N PRO A 223 -7.63 -1.62 4.73
CA PRO A 223 -8.93 -1.41 5.31
C PRO A 223 -9.94 -1.03 4.21
N GLN A 224 -11.22 -1.32 4.42
CA GLN A 224 -12.28 -0.92 3.47
C GLN A 224 -12.36 0.61 3.28
N THR A 225 -11.87 1.39 4.24
CA THR A 225 -11.84 2.86 4.21
C THR A 225 -10.65 3.43 3.42
N PHE A 226 -9.77 2.58 2.90
CA PHE A 226 -8.64 3.03 2.09
C PHE A 226 -9.13 3.71 0.81
N SER A 227 -8.66 4.93 0.54
CA SER A 227 -8.96 5.65 -0.69
C SER A 227 -7.76 6.49 -1.11
N GLY A 228 -7.05 5.99 -2.12
CA GLY A 228 -5.73 6.51 -2.47
C GLY A 228 -5.08 5.77 -3.62
N ALA A 229 -3.77 5.97 -3.76
CA ALA A 229 -2.97 5.37 -4.81
C ALA A 229 -2.09 4.25 -4.24
N ILE A 230 -1.97 3.16 -4.99
CA ILE A 230 -1.07 2.05 -4.72
C ILE A 230 -0.12 1.95 -5.90
N GLN A 231 1.17 2.06 -5.61
CA GLN A 231 2.22 1.88 -6.59
C GLN A 231 2.97 0.59 -6.27
N VAL A 232 3.02 -0.29 -7.25
CA VAL A 232 3.64 -1.61 -7.11
C VAL A 232 4.80 -1.68 -8.08
N TYR A 233 5.97 -2.03 -7.55
CA TYR A 233 7.17 -2.31 -8.31
C TYR A 233 7.62 -3.74 -8.06
N THR A 234 7.68 -4.54 -9.11
CA THR A 234 8.24 -5.90 -9.06
C THR A 234 9.19 -6.10 -10.22
N LYS A 235 10.43 -6.54 -9.97
CA LYS A 235 11.35 -6.87 -11.07
C LYS A 235 11.10 -8.29 -11.59
N THR A 236 10.84 -9.23 -10.68
CA THR A 236 10.50 -10.63 -10.99
C THR A 236 9.45 -11.11 -10.00
N GLY A 237 8.41 -11.78 -10.49
CA GLY A 237 7.27 -12.22 -9.70
C GLY A 237 5.95 -11.78 -10.33
N THR A 238 4.86 -12.15 -9.68
CA THR A 238 3.50 -11.85 -10.12
C THR A 238 2.80 -10.89 -9.17
N VAL A 239 1.83 -10.13 -9.68
CA VAL A 239 0.97 -9.27 -8.86
C VAL A 239 -0.44 -9.85 -8.91
N THR A 240 -0.92 -10.36 -7.78
CA THR A 240 -2.25 -10.94 -7.62
C THR A 240 -3.13 -10.00 -6.82
N LEU A 241 -4.23 -9.57 -7.44
CA LEU A 241 -5.23 -8.67 -6.85
C LEU A 241 -6.47 -9.50 -6.51
N LEU A 242 -6.86 -9.49 -5.24
CA LEU A 242 -8.00 -10.27 -4.75
C LEU A 242 -9.34 -9.61 -5.09
N PRO A 243 -10.44 -10.39 -5.18
CA PRO A 243 -11.69 -9.94 -5.77
C PRO A 243 -12.31 -8.68 -5.16
N ALA A 244 -12.33 -8.55 -3.82
CA ALA A 244 -12.93 -7.38 -3.18
C ALA A 244 -12.15 -6.10 -3.50
N LEU A 245 -10.82 -6.18 -3.59
CA LEU A 245 -9.99 -5.08 -4.07
C LEU A 245 -10.31 -4.73 -5.52
N THR A 246 -10.40 -5.74 -6.40
CA THR A 246 -10.67 -5.51 -7.83
C THR A 246 -11.98 -4.79 -8.10
N THR A 247 -12.98 -4.94 -7.22
CA THR A 247 -14.29 -4.30 -7.34
C THR A 247 -14.24 -2.78 -7.11
N SER A 248 -13.24 -2.29 -6.37
CA SER A 248 -13.14 -0.88 -5.93
C SER A 248 -11.92 -0.15 -6.48
N MET A 249 -11.20 -0.77 -7.42
CA MET A 249 -9.96 -0.24 -7.97
C MET A 249 -10.07 0.14 -9.45
N ARG A 250 -9.13 0.99 -9.88
CA ARG A 250 -8.89 1.31 -11.28
C ARG A 250 -7.39 1.31 -11.54
N VAL A 251 -6.94 0.52 -12.51
CA VAL A 251 -5.55 0.53 -12.96
C VAL A 251 -5.32 1.75 -13.85
N VAL A 252 -4.35 2.60 -13.49
CA VAL A 252 -3.99 3.82 -14.23
C VAL A 252 -2.81 3.56 -15.16
N LYS A 253 -1.81 2.84 -14.65
CA LYS A 253 -0.60 2.48 -15.39
C LYS A 253 -0.30 1.02 -15.09
N SER A 254 0.05 0.25 -16.11
CA SER A 254 0.57 -1.10 -15.94
C SER A 254 1.66 -1.34 -16.97
N THR A 255 2.80 -1.78 -16.47
CA THR A 255 3.97 -2.19 -17.22
C THR A 255 4.46 -3.52 -16.64
N PRO A 256 5.39 -4.22 -17.30
CA PRO A 256 5.90 -5.49 -16.77
C PRO A 256 6.51 -5.39 -15.37
N THR A 257 7.02 -4.22 -14.97
CA THR A 257 7.74 -4.05 -13.69
C THR A 257 7.11 -3.05 -12.73
N GLU A 258 6.13 -2.28 -13.19
CA GLU A 258 5.47 -1.23 -12.41
C GLU A 258 3.97 -1.20 -12.71
N SER A 259 3.15 -1.12 -11.68
CA SER A 259 1.72 -0.83 -11.78
C SER A 259 1.32 0.30 -10.83
N LEU A 260 0.45 1.19 -11.30
CA LEU A 260 -0.17 2.25 -10.51
C LEU A 260 -1.68 2.03 -10.51
N ILE A 261 -2.24 1.85 -9.31
CA ILE A 261 -3.62 1.48 -9.07
C ILE A 261 -4.25 2.58 -8.18
N LEU A 262 -5.42 3.06 -8.55
CA LEU A 262 -6.23 3.92 -7.71
C LEU A 262 -7.32 3.09 -7.05
N VAL A 263 -7.55 3.29 -5.76
CA VAL A 263 -8.55 2.57 -4.97
C VAL A 263 -9.50 3.57 -4.32
N GLY A 264 -10.78 3.23 -4.29
CA GLY A 264 -11.81 4.05 -3.65
C GLY A 264 -12.25 5.27 -4.46
N PRO A 265 -13.17 6.09 -3.91
CA PRO A 265 -13.72 7.26 -4.57
C PRO A 265 -12.66 8.37 -4.69
N GLN A 266 -12.08 8.48 -5.88
CA GLN A 266 -11.13 9.55 -6.20
C GLN A 266 -11.90 10.82 -6.60
N PRO A 267 -11.64 11.98 -5.98
CA PRO A 267 -12.21 13.23 -6.44
C PRO A 267 -11.70 13.52 -7.86
N MET A 268 -12.61 13.65 -8.82
CA MET A 268 -12.28 14.15 -10.15
C MET A 268 -12.67 15.63 -10.24
N GLY A 269 -11.71 16.50 -10.59
CA GLY A 269 -11.96 17.94 -10.77
C GLY A 269 -10.96 18.83 -10.04
N ALA A 270 -11.24 20.13 -10.00
CA ALA A 270 -10.40 21.13 -9.34
C ALA A 270 -10.22 20.86 -7.82
N ASP A 271 -11.20 20.19 -7.19
CA ASP A 271 -11.16 19.82 -5.78
C ASP A 271 -10.26 18.60 -5.49
N ALA A 272 -9.70 17.97 -6.53
CA ALA A 272 -8.81 16.81 -6.38
C ALA A 272 -7.52 17.15 -5.61
N GLN A 273 -7.11 18.41 -5.60
CA GLN A 273 -5.93 18.86 -4.84
C GLN A 273 -6.20 19.00 -3.33
N GLN A 274 -7.46 19.10 -2.90
CA GLN A 274 -7.79 19.42 -1.51
C GLN A 274 -8.03 18.18 -0.66
N ARG A 275 -8.44 17.06 -1.25
CA ARG A 275 -8.67 15.85 -0.45
C ARG A 275 -7.37 15.10 -0.25
N PRO A 276 -6.99 14.85 1.01
CA PRO A 276 -5.84 14.03 1.27
C PRO A 276 -6.12 12.57 0.93
N ALA A 277 -5.20 11.97 0.17
CA ALA A 277 -5.28 10.60 -0.30
C ALA A 277 -4.33 9.68 0.48
N ASP A 278 -4.71 8.42 0.62
CA ASP A 278 -3.79 7.38 1.09
C ASP A 278 -2.74 7.07 0.01
N TYR A 279 -1.59 6.57 0.44
CA TYR A 279 -0.54 6.14 -0.47
C TYR A 279 0.12 4.86 0.03
N CYS A 280 0.30 3.91 -0.87
CA CYS A 280 1.06 2.68 -0.62
C CYS A 280 2.08 2.47 -1.73
N LEU A 281 3.34 2.30 -1.36
CA LEU A 281 4.45 1.95 -2.23
C LEU A 281 4.93 0.55 -1.88
N LEU A 282 4.73 -0.40 -2.79
CA LEU A 282 5.17 -1.77 -2.66
C LEU A 282 6.33 -2.02 -3.61
N ARG A 283 7.44 -2.53 -3.09
CA ARG A 283 8.62 -2.81 -3.89
C ARG A 283 9.16 -4.20 -3.58
N THR A 284 9.26 -5.03 -4.60
CA THR A 284 9.96 -6.32 -4.55
C THR A 284 10.95 -6.45 -5.70
N VAL A 285 12.13 -7.04 -5.45
CA VAL A 285 13.05 -7.40 -6.54
C VAL A 285 12.71 -8.80 -7.06
N SER A 286 12.45 -9.75 -6.16
CA SER A 286 12.09 -11.12 -6.52
C SER A 286 11.05 -11.71 -5.58
N GLY A 287 9.81 -11.78 -6.04
CA GLY A 287 8.73 -12.42 -5.30
C GLY A 287 7.37 -11.91 -5.71
N ASP A 288 6.35 -12.64 -5.28
CA ASP A 288 4.97 -12.33 -5.61
C ASP A 288 4.39 -11.27 -4.68
N VAL A 289 3.49 -10.46 -5.21
CA VAL A 289 2.74 -9.45 -4.48
C VAL A 289 1.28 -9.87 -4.48
N LEU A 290 0.71 -10.08 -3.29
CA LEU A 290 -0.70 -10.36 -3.08
C LEU A 290 -1.35 -9.17 -2.36
N MET A 291 -2.46 -8.66 -2.90
CA MET A 291 -3.20 -7.56 -2.28
C MET A 291 -4.69 -7.85 -2.19
N GLY A 292 -5.30 -7.45 -1.07
CA GLY A 292 -6.74 -7.59 -0.85
C GLY A 292 -7.30 -6.56 0.13
N VAL A 293 -8.59 -6.69 0.43
CA VAL A 293 -9.30 -5.90 1.42
C VAL A 293 -9.50 -6.72 2.69
N ARG A 294 -9.02 -6.20 3.82
CA ARG A 294 -9.11 -6.84 5.14
C ARG A 294 -10.57 -7.16 5.47
N GLY A 295 -10.83 -8.41 5.86
CA GLY A 295 -12.15 -8.91 6.26
C GLY A 295 -13.12 -9.17 5.10
N ARG A 296 -12.69 -9.00 3.84
CA ARG A 296 -13.44 -9.40 2.65
C ARG A 296 -12.70 -10.42 1.80
N ASP A 297 -11.39 -10.29 1.72
CA ASP A 297 -10.52 -11.21 1.02
C ASP A 297 -9.70 -12.03 2.02
N ASP A 298 -9.48 -13.31 1.71
CA ASP A 298 -8.63 -14.21 2.49
C ASP A 298 -7.40 -14.65 1.69
N ALA A 299 -6.25 -14.79 2.36
CA ALA A 299 -5.02 -15.21 1.71
C ALA A 299 -5.13 -16.62 1.07
N GLY A 300 -6.00 -17.48 1.61
CA GLY A 300 -6.25 -18.83 1.11
C GLY A 300 -7.03 -18.87 -0.21
N GLU A 301 -7.73 -17.80 -0.59
CA GLU A 301 -8.49 -17.76 -1.85
C GLU A 301 -7.57 -17.73 -3.07
N ALA A 302 -6.38 -17.13 -2.93
CA ALA A 302 -5.38 -17.06 -3.99
C ALA A 302 -4.86 -18.44 -4.43
N ALA A 303 -4.89 -19.44 -3.53
CA ALA A 303 -4.36 -20.79 -3.81
C ALA A 303 -5.31 -21.66 -4.65
N LYS A 304 -6.55 -21.21 -4.91
CA LYS A 304 -7.57 -21.96 -5.64
C LYS A 304 -7.67 -21.59 -7.13
N ARG A 305 -6.86 -20.66 -7.60
CA ARG A 305 -6.85 -20.16 -8.99
C ARG A 305 -5.54 -20.53 -9.68
#